data_AF-A0A1Y3TLX2-F1
#
_entry.id   AF-A0A1Y3TLX2-F1
#
_cell.length_a   1.000
_cell.length_b   1.000
_cell.length_c   1.000
_cell.angle_alpha   90.00
_cell.angle_beta   90.00
_cell.angle_gamma   90.00
#
_symmetry.space_group_name_H-M   'P 1'
#
loop_
_entity.id
_entity.type
_entity.pdbx_description
1 polymer ?
#
loop_
_entity_poly.entity_id
_entity_poly.type
_entity_poly.pdbx_seq_one_letter_code
_entity_poly.pdbx_strand_id
1 'polypeptide(L)'
;MSSLFENTCNTRLLFKNDTRFIRSDVPIKLTEDEIQWLIHHNVRTIFDLRSENERFKQPSLFENDTRFIYHHTPVTGGNHIPRTPEEVSLSYIHMVDENMWKIIYMMLHASTHVLYFCNAGKDRTGIVSAILMLYFGMDHESIVEDYLISKDNLQKRLEMYVQNHPHIDMNVITPRREYIERFLEEFEQQYDLQMIKKMENNF
;
A
#
# COMPACT_ATOMS: atom_id res chain seq x y z
N MET A 1 12.19 -3.20 9.89
CA MET A 1 11.60 -4.41 10.52
C MET A 1 11.67 -5.53 9.49
N SER A 2 11.90 -6.79 9.87
CA SER A 2 11.74 -7.89 8.92
C SER A 2 10.28 -8.00 8.47
N SER A 3 10.06 -8.42 7.23
CA SER A 3 8.71 -8.76 6.74
C SER A 3 8.06 -9.83 7.63
N LEU A 4 6.73 -9.76 7.76
CA LEU A 4 5.93 -10.75 8.48
C LEU A 4 6.00 -12.13 7.84
N PHE A 5 6.13 -12.20 6.51
CA PHE A 5 6.20 -13.44 5.74
C PHE A 5 7.53 -13.57 5.01
N GLU A 6 8.09 -14.78 4.98
CA GLU A 6 9.43 -15.13 4.49
C GLU A 6 9.63 -14.75 3.02
N ASN A 7 8.61 -14.96 2.20
CA ASN A 7 8.67 -14.80 0.75
C ASN A 7 8.23 -13.42 0.26
N THR A 8 8.02 -12.48 1.18
CA THR A 8 7.65 -11.09 0.88
C THR A 8 8.69 -10.17 1.50
N CYS A 9 8.96 -9.03 0.86
CA CYS A 9 9.94 -8.10 1.39
C CYS A 9 9.32 -7.08 2.35
N ASN A 10 8.02 -6.79 2.20
CA ASN A 10 7.42 -5.59 2.77
C ASN A 10 6.08 -5.83 3.49
N THR A 11 5.79 -7.07 3.87
CA THR A 11 4.57 -7.41 4.61
C THR A 11 4.66 -7.00 6.07
N ARG A 12 3.67 -6.25 6.57
CA ARG A 12 3.56 -5.91 7.99
C ARG A 12 2.16 -5.45 8.36
N LEU A 13 1.86 -5.50 9.65
CA LEU A 13 0.67 -4.87 10.23
C LEU A 13 0.77 -3.35 10.04
N LEU A 14 -0.32 -2.71 9.65
CA LEU A 14 -0.39 -1.24 9.60
C LEU A 14 -0.43 -0.66 11.02
N PHE A 15 -1.22 -1.28 11.90
CA PHE A 15 -1.34 -0.89 13.30
C PHE A 15 -0.67 -1.94 14.19
N LYS A 16 0.13 -1.49 15.16
CA LYS A 16 0.90 -2.37 16.02
C LYS A 16 -0.02 -3.32 16.80
N ASN A 17 0.24 -4.62 16.69
CA ASN A 17 -0.53 -5.71 17.32
C ASN A 17 -2.00 -5.82 16.86
N ASP A 18 -2.35 -5.22 15.73
CA ASP A 18 -3.69 -5.29 15.16
C ASP A 18 -3.63 -5.82 13.72
N THR A 19 -4.35 -6.90 13.47
CA THR A 19 -4.38 -7.57 12.16
C THR A 19 -5.44 -7.00 11.23
N ARG A 20 -6.22 -6.00 11.64
CA ARG A 20 -7.31 -5.40 10.84
C ARG A 20 -6.84 -4.99 9.45
N PHE A 21 -5.63 -4.43 9.34
CA PHE A 21 -5.02 -4.01 8.08
C PHE A 21 -3.57 -4.47 7.99
N ILE A 22 -3.25 -5.23 6.96
CA ILE A 22 -1.91 -5.73 6.65
C ILE A 22 -1.51 -5.21 5.28
N ARG A 23 -0.40 -4.47 5.20
CA ARG A 23 0.18 -4.02 3.94
C ARG A 23 1.25 -5.00 3.47
N SER A 24 1.41 -5.14 2.16
CA SER A 24 2.38 -6.08 1.57
C SER A 24 2.91 -5.60 0.21
N ASP A 25 4.06 -6.12 -0.21
CA ASP A 25 4.41 -6.26 -1.64
C ASP A 25 3.63 -7.40 -2.27
N VAL A 26 3.73 -7.59 -3.59
CA VAL A 26 2.96 -8.64 -4.28
C VAL A 26 3.27 -10.03 -3.70
N PRO A 27 2.28 -10.74 -3.14
CA PRO A 27 2.50 -12.08 -2.61
C PRO A 27 2.40 -13.08 -3.76
N ILE A 28 3.57 -13.45 -4.30
CA ILE A 28 3.70 -14.44 -5.38
C ILE A 28 3.68 -15.86 -4.81
N LYS A 29 4.29 -16.02 -3.63
CA LYS A 29 4.40 -17.30 -2.94
C LYS A 29 4.31 -17.02 -1.44
N LEU A 30 3.53 -17.83 -0.76
CA LEU A 30 3.49 -17.94 0.70
C LEU A 30 3.55 -19.43 1.05
N THR A 31 4.04 -19.75 2.24
CA THR A 31 3.97 -21.12 2.76
C THR A 31 2.54 -21.43 3.22
N GLU A 32 2.22 -22.72 3.36
CA GLU A 32 0.90 -23.09 3.89
C GLU A 32 0.72 -22.56 5.32
N ASP A 33 1.77 -22.52 6.15
CA ASP A 33 1.69 -21.96 7.50
C ASP A 33 1.37 -20.46 7.49
N GLU A 34 1.91 -19.69 6.55
CA GLU A 34 1.61 -18.27 6.37
C GLU A 34 0.16 -18.05 5.92
N ILE A 35 -0.33 -18.89 5.00
CA ILE A 35 -1.73 -18.86 4.55
C ILE A 35 -2.67 -19.24 5.69
N GLN A 36 -2.33 -20.27 6.47
CA GLN A 36 -3.10 -20.65 7.65
C GLN A 36 -3.06 -19.55 8.69
N TRP A 37 -1.93 -18.87 8.90
CA TRP A 37 -1.84 -17.74 9.81
C TRP A 37 -2.82 -16.64 9.41
N LEU A 38 -2.90 -16.27 8.13
CA LEU A 38 -3.88 -15.29 7.63
C LEU A 38 -5.31 -15.73 7.94
N ILE A 39 -5.65 -16.98 7.64
CA ILE A 39 -6.97 -17.58 7.90
C ILE A 39 -7.33 -17.55 9.38
N HIS A 40 -6.42 -17.95 10.28
CA HIS A 40 -6.63 -17.98 11.72
C HIS A 40 -6.83 -16.57 12.30
N HIS A 41 -6.19 -15.56 11.72
CA HIS A 41 -6.33 -14.15 12.13
C HIS A 41 -7.47 -13.42 11.41
N ASN A 42 -8.35 -14.16 10.71
CA ASN A 42 -9.48 -13.63 9.95
C ASN A 42 -9.06 -12.63 8.85
N VAL A 43 -7.85 -12.75 8.30
CA VAL A 43 -7.41 -11.95 7.15
C VAL A 43 -7.83 -12.68 5.89
N ARG A 44 -9.01 -12.34 5.36
CA ARG A 44 -9.60 -13.02 4.20
C ARG A 44 -9.96 -12.09 3.05
N THR A 45 -9.98 -10.78 3.27
CA THR A 45 -10.25 -9.81 2.21
C THR A 45 -8.95 -9.29 1.64
N ILE A 46 -8.75 -9.44 0.34
CA ILE A 46 -7.51 -9.09 -0.36
C ILE A 46 -7.77 -7.95 -1.33
N PHE A 47 -6.94 -6.90 -1.29
CA PHE A 47 -6.97 -5.81 -2.25
C PHE A 47 -5.67 -5.76 -3.06
N ASP A 48 -5.78 -6.09 -4.35
CA ASP A 48 -4.72 -5.88 -5.32
C ASP A 48 -4.87 -4.49 -5.94
N LEU A 49 -3.94 -3.59 -5.58
CA LEU A 49 -3.93 -2.18 -6.00
C LEU A 49 -3.20 -1.98 -7.33
N ARG A 50 -2.74 -3.07 -7.97
CA ARG A 50 -1.92 -3.00 -9.19
C ARG A 50 -2.77 -2.74 -10.42
N SER A 51 -2.15 -2.24 -11.48
CA SER A 51 -2.80 -2.17 -12.79
C SER A 51 -3.10 -3.58 -13.34
N GLU A 52 -4.07 -3.68 -14.25
CA GLU A 52 -4.37 -4.93 -14.99
C GLU A 52 -3.12 -5.55 -15.61
N ASN A 53 -2.24 -4.74 -16.20
CA ASN A 53 -1.01 -5.21 -16.83
C ASN A 53 -0.02 -5.83 -15.82
N GLU A 54 0.11 -5.25 -14.63
CA GLU A 54 0.95 -5.80 -13.57
C GLU A 54 0.37 -7.10 -13.01
N ARG A 55 -0.95 -7.15 -12.79
CA ARG A 55 -1.67 -8.35 -12.35
C ARG A 55 -1.49 -9.48 -13.36
N PHE A 56 -1.71 -9.22 -14.64
CA PHE A 56 -1.56 -10.22 -15.71
C PHE A 56 -0.13 -10.76 -15.82
N LYS A 57 0.88 -9.88 -15.72
CA LYS A 57 2.30 -10.28 -15.79
C LYS A 57 2.75 -11.10 -14.59
N GLN A 58 2.16 -10.87 -13.43
CA GLN A 58 2.51 -11.55 -12.19
C GLN A 58 1.26 -11.74 -11.32
N PRO A 59 0.49 -12.81 -11.55
CA PRO A 59 -0.70 -13.10 -10.76
C PRO A 59 -0.35 -13.24 -9.27
N SER A 60 -1.26 -12.81 -8.40
CA SER A 60 -1.15 -13.06 -6.96
C SER A 60 -1.58 -14.49 -6.66
N LEU A 61 -0.99 -15.12 -5.64
CA LEU A 61 -1.43 -16.44 -5.19
C LEU A 61 -2.90 -16.47 -4.72
N PHE A 62 -3.44 -15.32 -4.31
CA PHE A 62 -4.82 -15.21 -3.81
C PHE A 62 -5.87 -15.13 -4.91
N GLU A 63 -5.49 -14.84 -6.16
CA GLU A 63 -6.44 -14.55 -7.25
C GLU A 63 -7.41 -15.70 -7.53
N ASN A 64 -6.97 -16.95 -7.31
CA ASN A 64 -7.76 -18.16 -7.54
C ASN A 64 -8.04 -18.95 -6.26
N ASP A 65 -7.71 -18.41 -5.08
CA ASP A 65 -7.92 -19.08 -3.80
C ASP A 65 -9.28 -18.70 -3.21
N THR A 66 -10.24 -19.63 -3.28
CA THR A 66 -11.62 -19.43 -2.82
C THR A 66 -11.76 -19.24 -1.32
N ARG A 67 -10.69 -19.44 -0.54
CA ARG A 67 -10.65 -19.13 0.90
C ARG A 67 -10.61 -17.62 1.16
N PHE A 68 -10.31 -16.82 0.13
CA PHE A 68 -10.15 -15.37 0.20
C PHE A 68 -11.16 -14.65 -0.72
N ILE A 69 -11.56 -13.46 -0.30
CA ILE A 69 -12.35 -12.53 -1.11
C ILE A 69 -11.35 -11.60 -1.80
N TYR A 70 -11.14 -11.79 -3.10
CA TYR A 70 -10.16 -11.05 -3.88
C TYR A 70 -10.80 -9.86 -4.61
N HIS A 71 -10.35 -8.66 -4.28
CA HIS A 71 -10.70 -7.42 -4.97
C HIS A 71 -9.50 -6.93 -5.78
N HIS A 72 -9.66 -6.89 -7.09
CA HIS A 72 -8.72 -6.17 -7.95
C HIS A 72 -9.23 -4.74 -8.13
N THR A 73 -8.56 -3.79 -7.49
CA THR A 73 -8.96 -2.37 -7.44
C THR A 73 -7.74 -1.49 -7.70
N PRO A 74 -7.35 -1.30 -8.97
CA PRO A 74 -6.16 -0.53 -9.32
C PRO A 74 -6.21 0.88 -8.76
N VAL A 75 -5.13 1.34 -8.12
CA VAL A 75 -4.98 2.77 -7.78
C VAL A 75 -4.56 3.54 -9.03
N THR A 76 -5.26 4.65 -9.30
CA THR A 76 -4.99 5.53 -10.44
C THR A 76 -3.64 6.23 -10.31
N GLY A 77 -2.94 6.46 -11.42
CA GLY A 77 -1.73 7.29 -11.46
C GLY A 77 -0.44 6.69 -10.89
N GLY A 78 -0.52 5.64 -10.05
CA GLY A 78 0.63 5.03 -9.37
C GLY A 78 1.35 3.90 -10.11
N ASN A 79 1.19 3.83 -11.43
CA ASN A 79 1.70 2.77 -12.31
C ASN A 79 2.90 3.23 -13.17
N HIS A 80 3.40 4.44 -12.96
CA HIS A 80 4.56 5.00 -13.64
C HIS A 80 5.62 5.44 -12.63
N ILE A 81 6.89 5.34 -13.02
CA ILE A 81 8.00 5.86 -12.23
C ILE A 81 8.14 7.36 -12.58
N PRO A 82 8.09 8.26 -11.58
CA PRO A 82 8.33 9.69 -11.80
C PRO A 82 9.71 9.96 -12.43
N ARG A 83 9.92 11.14 -13.00
CA ARG A 83 11.22 11.49 -13.61
C ARG A 83 12.15 12.21 -12.64
N THR A 84 11.58 12.95 -11.69
CA THR A 84 12.33 13.71 -10.70
C THR A 84 11.78 13.47 -9.29
N PRO A 85 12.58 13.70 -8.23
CA PRO A 85 12.12 13.70 -6.84
C PRO A 85 10.85 14.54 -6.60
N GLU A 86 10.77 15.72 -7.21
CA GLU A 86 9.62 16.63 -7.05
C GLU A 86 8.33 16.05 -7.61
N GLU A 87 8.42 15.28 -8.70
CA GLU A 87 7.28 14.60 -9.30
C GLU A 87 6.76 13.44 -8.44
N VAL A 88 7.55 12.92 -7.49
CA VAL A 88 7.12 11.81 -6.62
C VAL A 88 5.95 12.22 -5.74
N SER A 89 6.08 13.32 -4.98
CA SER A 89 4.99 13.83 -4.14
C SER A 89 3.75 14.22 -4.95
N LEU A 90 3.96 14.86 -6.10
CA LEU A 90 2.87 15.20 -7.01
C LEU A 90 2.15 13.95 -7.52
N SER A 91 2.88 12.87 -7.78
CA SER A 91 2.26 11.60 -8.16
C SER A 91 1.38 11.04 -7.03
N TYR A 92 1.77 11.21 -5.77
CA TYR A 92 1.05 10.71 -4.61
C TYR A 92 -0.30 11.40 -4.43
N ILE A 93 -0.35 12.74 -4.54
CA ILE A 93 -1.62 13.47 -4.44
C ILE A 93 -2.56 13.14 -5.62
N HIS A 94 -2.01 12.93 -6.82
CA HIS A 94 -2.81 12.52 -7.99
C HIS A 94 -3.37 11.09 -7.90
N MET A 95 -2.90 10.26 -6.96
CA MET A 95 -3.54 8.96 -6.68
C MET A 95 -4.85 9.12 -5.92
N VAL A 96 -5.10 10.26 -5.28
CA VAL A 96 -6.30 10.50 -4.47
C VAL A 96 -7.40 11.02 -5.36
N ASP A 97 -8.20 10.09 -5.89
CA ASP A 97 -9.39 10.34 -6.70
C ASP A 97 -10.62 9.62 -6.12
N GLU A 98 -11.74 9.65 -6.84
CA GLU A 98 -12.98 8.94 -6.43
C GLU A 98 -12.75 7.44 -6.21
N ASN A 99 -11.86 6.82 -6.98
CA ASN A 99 -11.56 5.40 -6.87
C ASN A 99 -10.70 5.09 -5.63
N MET A 100 -9.77 5.97 -5.25
CA MET A 100 -9.09 5.88 -3.95
C MET A 100 -10.10 5.89 -2.80
N TRP A 101 -11.06 6.80 -2.82
CA TRP A 101 -12.10 6.86 -1.78
C TRP A 101 -12.95 5.58 -1.73
N LYS A 102 -13.31 5.03 -2.88
CA LYS A 102 -14.00 3.75 -2.97
C LYS A 102 -13.19 2.61 -2.36
N ILE A 103 -11.89 2.54 -2.65
CA ILE A 103 -10.97 1.54 -2.08
C ILE A 103 -10.96 1.65 -0.56
N ILE A 104 -10.74 2.85 -0.02
CA ILE A 104 -10.71 3.09 1.42
C ILE A 104 -12.05 2.70 2.06
N TYR A 105 -13.18 3.12 1.49
CA TYR A 105 -14.51 2.76 1.98
C TYR A 105 -14.70 1.24 2.03
N MET A 106 -14.37 0.52 0.95
CA MET A 106 -14.50 -0.94 0.89
C MET A 106 -13.60 -1.64 1.93
N MET A 107 -12.39 -1.13 2.16
CA MET A 107 -11.48 -1.65 3.19
C MET A 107 -12.03 -1.44 4.61
N LEU A 108 -12.57 -0.26 4.90
CA LEU A 108 -13.16 0.05 6.20
C LEU A 108 -14.37 -0.84 6.50
N HIS A 109 -15.19 -1.15 5.48
CA HIS A 109 -16.41 -1.95 5.60
C HIS A 109 -16.22 -3.44 5.31
N ALA A 110 -14.98 -3.91 5.13
CA ALA A 110 -14.70 -5.32 4.94
C ALA A 110 -15.14 -6.14 6.17
N SER A 111 -15.88 -7.23 5.95
CA SER A 111 -16.36 -8.13 7.01
C SER A 111 -15.25 -8.93 7.68
N THR A 112 -14.09 -9.04 7.03
CA THR A 112 -12.90 -9.69 7.54
C THR A 112 -11.72 -8.71 7.52
N HIS A 113 -10.59 -9.09 8.11
CA HIS A 113 -9.39 -8.27 8.06
C HIS A 113 -8.80 -8.23 6.66
N VAL A 114 -8.12 -7.14 6.36
CA VAL A 114 -7.70 -6.80 5.00
C VAL A 114 -6.20 -6.96 4.84
N LEU A 115 -5.79 -7.70 3.80
CA LEU A 115 -4.43 -7.61 3.26
C LEU A 115 -4.47 -6.85 1.94
N TYR A 116 -3.61 -5.86 1.77
CA TYR A 116 -3.57 -5.04 0.56
C TYR A 116 -2.14 -4.82 0.07
N PHE A 117 -1.97 -4.84 -1.24
CA PHE A 117 -0.64 -4.76 -1.85
C PHE A 117 -0.65 -4.05 -3.19
N CYS A 118 0.53 -3.56 -3.55
CA CYS A 118 0.87 -3.22 -4.92
C CYS A 118 2.08 -4.08 -5.33
N ASN A 119 2.90 -3.64 -6.28
CA ASN A 119 4.06 -4.43 -6.69
C ASN A 119 5.16 -4.51 -5.61
N ALA A 120 5.58 -3.36 -5.07
CA ALA A 120 6.61 -3.29 -4.04
C ALA A 120 6.06 -3.02 -2.63
N GLY A 121 4.73 -2.83 -2.51
CA GLY A 121 4.11 -2.44 -1.25
C GLY A 121 4.57 -1.08 -0.74
N LYS A 122 5.10 -0.20 -1.62
CA LYS A 122 5.72 1.09 -1.30
C LYS A 122 4.78 2.27 -1.57
N ASP A 123 4.57 2.61 -2.84
CA ASP A 123 3.91 3.87 -3.24
C ASP A 123 2.39 3.79 -3.08
N ARG A 124 1.68 3.10 -4.00
CA ARG A 124 0.20 2.93 -3.92
C ARG A 124 -0.27 2.39 -2.58
N THR A 125 0.41 1.35 -2.07
CA THR A 125 0.15 0.78 -0.75
C THR A 125 0.45 1.79 0.37
N GLY A 126 1.50 2.59 0.25
CA GLY A 126 1.86 3.61 1.23
C GLY A 126 0.85 4.75 1.30
N ILE A 127 0.30 5.18 0.17
CA ILE A 127 -0.75 6.21 0.15
C ILE A 127 -2.05 5.69 0.74
N VAL A 128 -2.47 4.45 0.41
CA VAL A 128 -3.59 3.80 1.10
C VAL A 128 -3.33 3.70 2.61
N SER A 129 -2.11 3.31 3.02
CA SER A 129 -1.71 3.21 4.43
C SER A 129 -1.82 4.57 5.13
N ALA A 130 -1.29 5.63 4.53
CA ALA A 130 -1.32 6.98 5.07
C ALA A 130 -2.76 7.47 5.29
N ILE A 131 -3.65 7.26 4.31
CA ILE A 131 -5.06 7.66 4.41
C ILE A 131 -5.77 6.87 5.52
N LEU A 132 -5.55 5.56 5.60
CA LEU A 132 -6.11 4.74 6.69
C LEU A 132 -5.60 5.23 8.07
N MET A 133 -4.31 5.49 8.20
CA MET A 133 -3.71 5.98 9.45
C MET A 133 -4.28 7.35 9.85
N LEU A 134 -4.42 8.29 8.91
CA LEU A 134 -5.08 9.58 9.15
C LEU A 134 -6.55 9.40 9.56
N TYR A 135 -7.29 8.52 8.89
CA TYR A 135 -8.68 8.22 9.25
C TYR A 135 -8.80 7.73 10.71
N PHE A 136 -7.89 6.85 11.14
CA PHE A 136 -7.82 6.37 12.52
C PHE A 136 -7.16 7.36 13.50
N GLY A 137 -6.76 8.55 13.03
CA GLY A 137 -6.27 9.65 13.86
C GLY A 137 -4.81 9.51 14.31
N MET A 138 -3.98 8.78 13.57
CA MET A 138 -2.54 8.75 13.81
C MET A 138 -1.89 10.08 13.38
N ASP A 139 -0.80 10.43 14.05
CA ASP A 139 -0.02 11.62 13.72
C ASP A 139 0.84 11.43 12.47
N HIS A 140 1.32 12.54 11.90
CA HIS A 140 2.15 12.54 10.70
C HIS A 140 3.45 11.78 10.91
N GLU A 141 4.08 11.88 12.09
CA GLU A 141 5.33 11.17 12.38
C GLU A 141 5.13 9.65 12.32
N SER A 142 4.04 9.12 12.86
CA SER A 142 3.71 7.70 12.77
C SER A 142 3.57 7.25 11.31
N ILE A 143 2.94 8.07 10.47
CA ILE A 143 2.77 7.79 9.04
C ILE A 143 4.11 7.80 8.30
N VAL A 144 4.95 8.79 8.60
CA VAL A 144 6.29 8.89 8.03
C VAL A 144 7.14 7.70 8.43
N GLU A 145 7.11 7.30 9.71
CA GLU A 145 7.82 6.13 10.22
C GLU A 145 7.38 4.85 9.49
N ASP A 146 6.08 4.59 9.37
CA ASP A 146 5.59 3.41 8.62
C ASP A 146 5.99 3.45 7.15
N TYR A 147 5.90 4.61 6.50
CA TYR A 147 6.32 4.78 5.10
C TYR A 147 7.82 4.46 4.92
N LEU A 148 8.67 4.99 5.80
CA LEU A 148 10.12 4.83 5.72
C LEU A 148 10.61 3.40 5.97
N ILE A 149 9.85 2.54 6.66
CA ILE A 149 10.18 1.11 6.79
C ILE A 149 10.37 0.45 5.41
N SER A 150 9.64 0.92 4.40
CA SER A 150 9.76 0.37 3.03
C SER A 150 11.14 0.63 2.41
N LYS A 151 11.89 1.63 2.89
CA LYS A 151 13.24 1.95 2.39
C LYS A 151 14.20 0.84 2.74
N ASP A 152 14.21 0.45 4.00
CA ASP A 152 15.08 -0.58 4.52
C ASP A 152 14.70 -1.95 3.96
N ASN A 153 13.39 -2.24 3.94
CA ASN A 153 12.85 -3.51 3.45
C ASN A 153 13.15 -3.77 1.97
N LEU A 154 13.16 -2.71 1.15
CA LEU A 154 13.32 -2.81 -0.29
C LEU A 154 14.73 -2.47 -0.76
N GLN A 155 15.66 -2.13 0.12
CA GLN A 155 17.00 -1.61 -0.24
C GLN A 155 17.66 -2.45 -1.35
N LYS A 156 17.84 -3.76 -1.12
CA LYS A 156 18.46 -4.66 -2.10
C LYS A 156 17.68 -4.71 -3.42
N ARG A 157 16.35 -4.72 -3.34
CA ARG A 157 15.47 -4.77 -4.52
C ARG A 157 15.59 -3.50 -5.36
N LEU A 158 15.68 -2.34 -4.71
CA LEU A 158 15.87 -1.04 -5.38
C LEU A 158 17.27 -0.94 -6.01
N GLU A 159 18.31 -1.35 -5.29
CA GLU A 159 19.69 -1.40 -5.81
C GLU A 159 19.79 -2.29 -7.06
N MET A 160 19.24 -3.52 -7.01
CA MET A 160 19.18 -4.41 -8.17
C MET A 160 18.35 -3.83 -9.32
N TYR A 161 17.28 -3.10 -9.01
CA TYR A 161 16.45 -2.47 -10.03
C TYR A 161 17.22 -1.37 -10.78
N VAL A 162 17.94 -0.49 -10.07
CA VAL A 162 18.79 0.54 -10.70
C VAL A 162 19.95 -0.06 -11.47
N GLN A 163 20.56 -1.15 -10.98
CA GLN A 163 21.61 -1.86 -11.73
C GLN A 163 21.11 -2.37 -13.09
N ASN A 164 19.88 -2.87 -13.16
CA ASN A 164 19.25 -3.32 -14.40
C ASN A 164 18.66 -2.18 -15.24
N HIS A 165 18.45 -1.00 -14.65
CA HIS A 165 17.87 0.18 -15.27
C HIS A 165 18.68 1.44 -14.91
N PRO A 166 19.91 1.59 -15.42
CA PRO A 166 20.86 2.63 -14.98
C PRO A 166 20.44 4.07 -15.30
N HIS A 167 19.36 4.25 -16.07
CA HIS A 167 18.77 5.56 -16.36
C HIS A 167 17.79 6.03 -15.28
N ILE A 168 17.43 5.17 -14.32
CA ILE A 168 16.51 5.49 -13.24
C ILE A 168 17.29 6.03 -12.05
N ASP A 169 16.94 7.22 -11.60
CA ASP A 169 17.52 7.81 -10.39
C ASP A 169 17.03 7.03 -9.15
N MET A 170 17.99 6.53 -8.37
CA MET A 170 17.74 5.87 -7.09
C MET A 170 16.92 6.76 -6.14
N ASN A 171 17.08 8.08 -6.22
CA ASN A 171 16.36 9.03 -5.38
C ASN A 171 14.86 9.03 -5.66
N VAL A 172 14.44 8.75 -6.89
CA VAL A 172 13.02 8.71 -7.26
C VAL A 172 12.33 7.45 -6.74
N ILE A 173 13.04 6.31 -6.72
CA ILE A 173 12.45 5.03 -6.33
C ILE A 173 12.60 4.73 -4.84
N THR A 174 13.54 5.38 -4.15
CA THR A 174 13.77 5.20 -2.71
C THR A 174 12.75 5.99 -1.90
N PRO A 175 12.05 5.39 -0.92
CA PRO A 175 11.22 6.14 0.01
C PRO A 175 12.02 7.22 0.73
N ARG A 176 11.46 8.43 0.77
CA ARG A 176 12.08 9.57 1.43
C ARG A 176 11.03 10.37 2.20
N ARG A 177 11.46 10.92 3.34
CA ARG A 177 10.58 11.61 4.29
C ARG A 177 9.85 12.77 3.61
N GLU A 178 10.59 13.54 2.81
CA GLU A 178 10.06 14.67 2.06
C GLU A 178 8.88 14.30 1.13
N TYR A 179 8.85 13.06 0.63
CA TYR A 179 7.80 12.65 -0.30
C TYR A 179 6.45 12.48 0.39
N ILE A 180 6.46 11.83 1.55
CA ILE A 180 5.25 11.55 2.31
C ILE A 180 4.80 12.78 3.11
N GLU A 181 5.72 13.58 3.65
CA GLU A 181 5.38 14.83 4.34
C GLU A 181 4.65 15.79 3.40
N ARG A 182 5.19 16.00 2.19
CA ARG A 182 4.54 16.85 1.19
C ARG A 182 3.17 16.31 0.77
N PHE A 183 3.02 14.98 0.66
CA PHE A 183 1.71 14.39 0.42
C PHE A 183 0.73 14.72 1.56
N LEU A 184 1.15 14.60 2.82
CA LEU A 184 0.30 14.89 3.98
C LEU A 184 -0.12 16.37 4.00
N GLU A 185 0.83 17.28 3.77
CA GLU A 185 0.55 18.73 3.66
C GLU A 185 -0.46 19.06 2.56
N GLU A 186 -0.27 18.50 1.36
CA GLU A 186 -1.18 18.73 0.22
C GLU A 186 -2.55 18.06 0.44
N PHE A 187 -2.57 16.89 1.07
CA PHE A 187 -3.79 16.15 1.38
C PHE A 187 -4.67 16.92 2.37
N GLU A 188 -4.10 17.46 3.45
CA GLU A 188 -4.86 18.23 4.44
C GLU A 188 -5.38 19.58 3.93
N GLN A 189 -4.74 20.15 2.89
CA GLN A 189 -5.24 21.33 2.21
C GLN A 189 -6.47 21.04 1.34
N GLN A 190 -6.57 19.83 0.79
CA GLN A 190 -7.61 19.46 -0.16
C GLN A 190 -8.77 18.68 0.47
N TYR A 191 -8.50 17.92 1.53
CA TYR A 191 -9.44 16.98 2.12
C TYR A 191 -9.64 17.24 3.61
N ASP A 192 -10.90 17.44 4.01
CA ASP A 192 -11.27 17.50 5.42
C ASP A 192 -11.47 16.07 5.96
N LEU A 193 -10.63 15.68 6.93
CA LEU A 193 -10.74 14.38 7.61
C LEU A 193 -12.10 14.17 8.29
N GLN A 194 -12.77 15.24 8.73
CA GLN A 194 -14.14 15.13 9.24
C GLN A 194 -15.15 14.81 8.14
N MET A 195 -14.89 15.25 6.90
CA MET A 195 -15.72 14.91 5.75
C MET A 195 -15.58 13.43 5.39
N ILE A 196 -14.37 12.86 5.48
CA ILE A 196 -14.13 11.43 5.25
C ILE A 196 -14.89 10.56 6.26
N LYS A 197 -14.87 10.94 7.55
CA LYS A 197 -15.68 10.24 8.58
C LYS A 197 -17.19 10.40 8.37
N LYS A 198 -17.64 11.52 7.79
CA LYS A 198 -19.06 11.75 7.47
C LYS A 198 -19.53 11.00 6.22
N MET A 199 -18.63 10.69 5.27
CA MET A 199 -18.92 9.94 4.06
C MET A 199 -19.31 8.47 4.31
N GLU A 200 -19.13 7.95 5.53
CA GLU A 200 -19.65 6.64 5.96
C GLU A 200 -21.16 6.48 5.75
N ASN A 201 -21.91 7.58 5.63
CA ASN A 201 -23.35 7.55 5.45
C ASN A 201 -23.81 7.65 3.98
N ASN A 202 -22.89 7.81 3.01
CA ASN A 202 -23.22 8.16 1.63
C ASN A 202 -22.78 7.13 0.57
N PHE A 203 -22.27 5.98 0.99
CA PHE A 203 -21.96 4.84 0.12
C PHE A 203 -22.63 3.58 0.64
#